data_AF-A0A7S2YQL1-F1
#
_entry.id   AF-A0A7S2YQL1-F1
#
_cell.length_a   1.000
_cell.length_b   1.000
_cell.length_c   1.000
_cell.angle_alpha   90.00
_cell.angle_beta   90.00
_cell.angle_gamma   90.00
#
_symmetry.space_group_name_H-M   'P 1'
#
loop_
_entity.id
_entity.type
_entity.pdbx_description
1 polymer ?
#
loop_
_entity_poly.entity_id
_entity_poly.type
_entity_poly.pdbx_seq_one_letter_code
_entity_poly.pdbx_strand_id
1 'polypeptide(L)'
;MDELNHLVRTVAALYRPNAFHNFEHASHVTMAVVKLLSRVGQGVPSDPLIPFACVFSAMVHDVDHPGVPNHTLVHENAPLAQVYQSRSVAEQNSFDVAWNLFLESRFDHLRHAVCPP
;
A
#
# COMPACT_ATOMS: atom_id res chain seq x y z
N MET A 1 -3.46 4.34 18.65
CA MET A 1 -2.31 3.42 18.47
C MET A 1 -2.75 2.00 18.13
N ASP A 2 -3.89 1.53 18.66
CA ASP A 2 -4.40 0.18 18.38
C ASP A 2 -4.85 0.00 16.93
N GLU A 3 -5.62 0.95 16.37
CA GLU A 3 -6.06 0.91 14.96
C GLU A 3 -4.89 0.92 13.98
N LEU A 4 -3.85 1.73 14.24
CA LEU A 4 -2.65 1.77 13.42
C LEU A 4 -1.89 0.43 13.46
N ASN A 5 -1.69 -0.14 14.66
CA ASN A 5 -1.06 -1.45 14.79
C ASN A 5 -1.88 -2.54 14.07
N HIS A 6 -3.20 -2.48 14.21
CA HIS A 6 -4.10 -3.43 13.55
C HIS A 6 -4.03 -3.30 12.02
N LEU A 7 -3.99 -2.09 11.49
CA LEU A 7 -3.82 -1.82 10.06
C LEU A 7 -2.51 -2.41 9.55
N VAL A 8 -1.38 -2.08 10.19
CA VAL A 8 -0.05 -2.56 9.79
C VAL A 8 0.02 -4.10 9.82
N ARG A 9 -0.51 -4.73 10.87
CA ARG A 9 -0.56 -6.21 10.97
C ARG A 9 -1.43 -6.82 9.88
N THR A 10 -2.56 -6.20 9.55
CA THR A 10 -3.46 -6.71 8.51
C THR A 10 -2.82 -6.56 7.13
N VAL A 11 -2.20 -5.41 6.83
CA VAL A 11 -1.44 -5.20 5.59
C VAL A 11 -0.31 -6.21 5.46
N ALA A 12 0.48 -6.44 6.52
CA ALA A 12 1.56 -7.42 6.51
C ALA A 12 1.07 -8.83 6.19
N ALA A 13 -0.10 -9.22 6.71
CA ALA A 13 -0.71 -10.53 6.47
C ALA A 13 -1.29 -10.68 5.04
N LEU A 14 -1.53 -9.58 4.32
CA LEU A 14 -2.01 -9.60 2.94
C LEU A 14 -0.89 -9.71 1.90
N TYR A 15 0.38 -9.61 2.31
CA TYR A 15 1.51 -9.89 1.44
C TYR A 15 1.70 -11.40 1.25
N ARG A 16 1.78 -11.84 0.00
CA ARG A 16 2.02 -13.24 -0.35
C ARG A 16 3.49 -13.61 -0.08
N PRO A 17 3.79 -14.90 0.21
CA PRO A 17 5.15 -15.37 0.44
C PRO A 17 5.94 -15.54 -0.88
N ASN A 18 6.03 -14.48 -1.68
CA ASN A 18 6.83 -14.45 -2.90
C ASN A 18 8.32 -14.32 -2.56
N ALA A 19 9.20 -14.76 -3.48
CA ALA A 19 10.65 -14.61 -3.30
C ALA A 19 11.12 -13.15 -3.21
N PHE A 20 10.40 -12.20 -3.83
CA PHE A 20 10.76 -10.77 -3.84
C PHE A 20 9.62 -9.86 -3.38
N HIS A 21 8.49 -9.82 -4.11
CA HIS A 21 7.32 -8.97 -3.79
C HIS A 21 6.56 -9.51 -2.55
N ASN A 22 7.17 -9.38 -1.38
CA ASN A 22 6.70 -9.83 -0.06
C ASN A 22 6.78 -8.66 0.95
N PHE A 23 6.39 -8.91 2.20
CA PHE A 23 6.34 -7.84 3.21
C PHE A 23 7.72 -7.28 3.59
N GLU A 24 8.80 -8.05 3.43
CA GLU A 24 10.17 -7.56 3.67
C GLU A 24 10.55 -6.50 2.62
N HIS A 25 10.24 -6.74 1.34
CA HIS A 25 10.39 -5.74 0.28
C HIS A 25 9.59 -4.46 0.59
N ALA A 26 8.31 -4.59 0.93
CA ALA A 26 7.49 -3.44 1.31
C ALA A 26 8.08 -2.64 2.48
N SER A 27 8.58 -3.34 3.51
CA SER A 27 9.22 -2.73 4.68
C SER A 27 10.47 -1.94 4.30
N HIS A 28 11.30 -2.47 3.40
CA HIS A 28 12.47 -1.76 2.89
C HIS A 28 12.09 -0.49 2.09
N VAL A 29 11.05 -0.56 1.26
CA VAL A 29 10.54 0.59 0.51
C VAL A 29 9.97 1.65 1.48
N THR A 30 9.17 1.26 2.47
CA THR A 30 8.66 2.16 3.50
C THR A 30 9.79 2.85 4.26
N MET A 31 10.82 2.12 4.68
CA MET A 31 11.99 2.68 5.36
C MET A 31 12.77 3.66 4.47
N ALA A 32 12.93 3.36 3.18
CA ALA A 32 13.56 4.25 2.21
C ALA A 32 12.77 5.56 2.05
N VAL A 33 11.44 5.48 2.01
CA VAL A 33 10.54 6.65 1.92
C VAL A 33 10.62 7.51 3.18
N VAL A 34 10.62 6.91 4.37
CA VAL A 34 10.83 7.64 5.64
C VAL A 34 12.17 8.39 5.64
N LYS A 35 13.25 7.73 5.19
CA LYS A 35 14.58 8.35 5.07
C LYS A 35 14.64 9.44 4.01
N LEU A 36 13.88 9.30 2.93
CA LEU A 36 13.79 10.33 1.90
C LEU A 36 13.06 11.56 2.44
N LEU A 37 11.89 11.35 3.07
CA LEU A 37 11.11 12.42 3.71
C LEU A 37 11.93 13.18 4.75
N SER A 38 12.76 12.50 5.54
CA SER A 38 13.64 13.16 6.51
C SER A 38 14.73 14.02 5.88
N ARG A 39 15.09 13.77 4.61
CA ARG A 39 16.10 14.55 3.87
C ARG A 39 15.50 15.71 3.08
N VAL A 40 14.30 15.53 2.56
CA VAL A 40 13.60 16.56 1.75
C VAL A 40 12.69 17.47 2.60
N GLY A 41 12.48 17.12 3.87
CA GLY A 41 11.52 17.77 4.79
C GLY A 41 11.70 19.27 5.04
N GLN A 42 12.78 19.91 4.56
CA GLN A 42 12.91 21.37 4.60
C GLN A 42 11.96 22.10 3.61
N GLY A 43 11.26 21.38 2.73
CA GLY A 43 10.28 21.95 1.78
C GLY A 43 8.94 21.21 1.70
N VAL A 44 8.71 20.20 2.55
CA VAL A 44 7.42 19.51 2.61
C VAL A 44 6.47 20.37 3.45
N PRO A 45 5.25 20.68 2.97
CA PRO A 45 4.25 21.38 3.77
C PRO A 45 4.10 20.72 5.14
N SER A 46 3.82 21.50 6.18
CA SER A 46 3.58 21.02 7.55
C SER A 46 2.33 20.13 7.69
N ASP A 47 1.68 19.81 6.58
CA ASP A 47 0.49 18.98 6.53
C ASP A 47 0.89 17.51 6.81
N PRO A 48 0.42 16.91 7.92
CA PRO A 48 0.71 15.52 8.26
C PRO A 48 0.12 14.51 7.27
N LEU A 49 -0.82 14.92 6.41
CA LEU A 49 -1.40 14.06 5.39
C LEU A 49 -0.39 13.64 4.32
N ILE A 50 0.51 14.54 3.91
CA ILE A 50 1.52 14.24 2.88
C ILE A 50 2.48 13.12 3.33
N PRO A 51 3.18 13.23 4.47
CA PRO A 51 4.07 12.17 4.92
C PRO A 51 3.31 10.87 5.22
N PHE A 52 2.07 10.96 5.74
CA PHE A 52 1.23 9.77 5.91
C PHE A 52 0.96 9.10 4.56
N ALA A 53 0.49 9.84 3.55
CA ALA A 53 0.15 9.29 2.24
C ALA A 53 1.37 8.64 1.57
N CYS A 54 2.55 9.25 1.68
CA CYS A 54 3.80 8.68 1.18
C CYS A 54 4.16 7.36 1.88
N VAL A 55 4.13 7.34 3.22
CA VAL A 55 4.48 6.15 4.02
C VAL A 55 3.46 5.03 3.82
N PHE A 56 2.16 5.37 3.80
CA PHE A 56 1.07 4.44 3.57
C PHE A 56 1.15 3.84 2.17
N SER A 57 1.29 4.67 1.12
CA SER A 57 1.47 4.21 -0.26
C SER A 57 2.64 3.24 -0.40
N ALA A 58 3.80 3.59 0.18
CA ALA A 58 4.98 2.73 0.18
C ALA A 58 4.73 1.36 0.83
N MET A 59 4.01 1.35 1.95
CA MET A 59 3.68 0.14 2.69
C MET A 59 2.70 -0.77 1.94
N VAL A 60 1.82 -0.21 1.11
CA VAL A 60 0.74 -0.97 0.45
C VAL A 60 0.95 -1.24 -1.03
N HIS A 61 2.00 -0.71 -1.65
CA HIS A 61 2.16 -0.66 -3.11
C HIS A 61 2.15 -2.01 -3.83
N ASP A 62 2.46 -3.10 -3.11
CA ASP A 62 2.57 -4.47 -3.63
C ASP A 62 1.71 -5.47 -2.82
N VAL A 63 0.70 -4.98 -2.10
CA VAL A 63 -0.19 -5.87 -1.33
C VAL A 63 -0.88 -6.85 -2.27
N ASP A 64 -0.96 -8.12 -1.86
CA ASP A 64 -1.53 -9.21 -2.66
C ASP A 64 -0.85 -9.45 -4.02
N HIS A 65 0.39 -8.96 -4.23
CA HIS A 65 1.10 -9.14 -5.49
C HIS A 65 1.25 -10.64 -5.86
N PRO A 66 0.91 -11.08 -7.09
CA PRO A 66 0.83 -12.50 -7.45
C PRO A 66 2.18 -13.18 -7.70
N GLY A 67 3.28 -12.40 -7.71
CA GLY A 67 4.64 -12.89 -7.92
C GLY A 67 5.05 -12.98 -9.40
N VAL A 68 4.14 -12.67 -10.32
CA VAL A 68 4.38 -12.60 -11.77
C VAL A 68 4.08 -11.19 -12.29
N PRO A 69 4.77 -10.75 -13.35
CA PRO A 69 4.55 -9.42 -13.92
C PRO A 69 3.21 -9.31 -14.66
N ASN A 70 2.73 -8.07 -14.85
CA ASN A 70 1.45 -7.77 -15.51
C ASN A 70 1.30 -8.42 -16.90
N HIS A 71 2.37 -8.52 -17.69
CA HIS A 71 2.29 -9.13 -19.02
C HIS A 71 1.90 -10.62 -18.94
N THR A 72 2.35 -11.34 -17.91
CA THR A 72 1.98 -12.75 -17.66
C THR A 72 0.50 -12.84 -17.29
N LEU A 73 0.02 -11.98 -16.38
CA LEU A 73 -1.39 -11.95 -15.98
C LEU A 73 -2.33 -11.69 -17.17
N VAL A 74 -1.93 -10.78 -18.05
CA VAL A 74 -2.70 -10.45 -19.27
C VAL A 74 -2.65 -11.57 -20.29
N HIS A 75 -1.46 -12.13 -20.54
CA HIS A 75 -1.27 -13.22 -21.50
C HIS A 75 -2.03 -14.48 -21.10
N GLU A 76 -2.04 -14.81 -19.81
CA GLU A 76 -2.76 -15.96 -19.27
C GLU A 76 -4.25 -15.70 -19.03
N ASN A 77 -4.75 -14.49 -19.37
CA ASN A 77 -6.12 -14.07 -19.15
C ASN A 77 -6.59 -14.30 -17.70
N ALA A 78 -5.73 -13.96 -16.74
CA ALA A 78 -6.02 -14.08 -15.33
C ALA A 78 -7.28 -13.26 -14.95
N PRO A 79 -8.09 -13.68 -13.97
CA PRO A 79 -9.29 -12.95 -13.57
C PRO A 79 -9.04 -11.47 -13.26
N LEU A 80 -7.93 -11.15 -12.58
CA LEU A 80 -7.55 -9.75 -12.29
C LEU A 80 -7.30 -8.93 -13.57
N ALA A 81 -6.76 -9.53 -14.63
CA ALA A 81 -6.55 -8.83 -15.89
C ALA A 81 -7.87 -8.43 -16.55
N GLN A 82 -8.94 -9.21 -16.35
CA GLN A 82 -10.28 -8.85 -16.82
C GLN A 82 -10.88 -7.71 -15.98
N VAL A 83 -10.75 -7.78 -14.65
CA VAL A 83 -11.21 -6.73 -13.73
C VAL A 83 -10.58 -5.39 -14.06
N TYR A 84 -9.27 -5.37 -14.26
CA TYR A 84 -8.48 -4.14 -14.48
C TYR A 84 -8.21 -3.83 -15.96
N GLN A 85 -8.95 -4.48 -16.87
CA GLN A 85 -8.86 -4.23 -18.32
C GLN A 85 -7.42 -4.24 -18.86
N SER A 86 -6.61 -5.17 -18.36
CA SER A 86 -5.21 -5.38 -18.73
C SER A 86 -4.29 -4.18 -18.51
N ARG A 87 -4.66 -3.22 -17.65
CA ARG A 87 -3.85 -2.04 -17.32
C ARG A 87 -3.44 -2.11 -15.86
N SER A 88 -2.15 -1.92 -15.59
CA SER A 88 -1.59 -1.84 -14.22
C SER A 88 -2.25 -2.82 -13.24
N VAL A 89 -2.33 -4.10 -13.64
CA VAL A 89 -3.24 -5.09 -13.04
C VAL A 89 -2.88 -5.34 -11.58
N ALA A 90 -1.60 -5.57 -11.29
CA ALA A 90 -1.12 -5.79 -9.92
C ALA A 90 -1.19 -4.50 -9.08
N GLU A 91 -0.90 -3.34 -9.66
CA GLU A 91 -0.88 -2.06 -8.96
C GLU A 91 -2.29 -1.61 -8.58
N GLN A 92 -3.28 -1.75 -9.47
CA GLN A 92 -4.68 -1.45 -9.16
C GLN A 92 -5.25 -2.43 -8.13
N ASN A 93 -4.90 -3.73 -8.21
CA ASN A 93 -5.26 -4.70 -7.17
C ASN A 93 -4.71 -4.30 -5.80
N SER A 94 -3.43 -3.93 -5.73
CA SER A 94 -2.78 -3.50 -4.48
C SER A 94 -3.49 -2.27 -3.89
N PHE A 95 -3.84 -1.30 -4.73
CA PHE A 95 -4.60 -0.12 -4.33
C PHE A 95 -5.99 -0.49 -3.80
N ASP A 96 -6.78 -1.27 -4.54
CA ASP A 96 -8.15 -1.62 -4.13
C ASP A 96 -8.16 -2.41 -2.83
N VAL A 97 -7.27 -3.40 -2.69
CA VAL A 97 -7.17 -4.19 -1.45
C VAL A 97 -6.83 -3.30 -0.26
N ALA A 98 -5.83 -2.43 -0.40
CA ALA A 98 -5.39 -1.55 0.67
C ALA A 98 -6.42 -0.46 1.00
N TRP A 99 -7.07 0.11 0.00
CA TRP A 99 -8.05 1.17 0.17
C TRP A 99 -9.33 0.65 0.80
N ASN A 100 -9.84 -0.50 0.35
CA ASN A 100 -11.00 -1.15 0.94
C ASN A 100 -10.74 -1.52 2.41
N LEU A 101 -9.55 -2.06 2.73
CA LEU A 101 -9.14 -2.29 4.11
C LEU A 101 -9.12 -0.99 4.91
N PHE A 102 -8.47 0.06 4.40
CA PHE A 102 -8.33 1.32 5.11
C PHE A 102 -9.67 2.04 5.35
N LEU A 103 -10.69 1.79 4.53
CA LEU A 103 -12.04 2.36 4.66
C LEU A 103 -12.95 1.61 5.65
N GLU A 104 -12.54 0.47 6.17
CA GLU A 104 -13.36 -0.25 7.15
C GLU A 104 -13.62 0.60 8.42
N SER A 105 -14.80 0.46 9.03
CA SER A 105 -15.21 1.26 10.20
C SER A 105 -14.26 1.15 11.39
N ARG A 106 -13.55 0.02 11.53
CA ARG A 106 -12.53 -0.18 12.57
C ARG A 106 -11.30 0.73 12.47
N PHE A 107 -11.18 1.53 11.40
CA PHE A 107 -10.11 2.52 11.22
C PHE A 107 -10.65 3.96 11.21
N ASP A 108 -11.89 4.19 11.67
CA ASP A 108 -12.50 5.52 11.70
C ASP A 108 -11.66 6.53 12.49
N HIS A 109 -11.13 6.16 13.65
CA HIS A 109 -10.37 7.12 14.47
C HIS A 109 -9.02 7.45 13.83
N LEU A 110 -8.36 6.46 13.22
CA LEU A 110 -7.14 6.65 12.45
C LEU A 110 -7.37 7.59 11.26
N ARG A 111 -8.45 7.41 10.51
CA ARG A 111 -8.80 8.29 9.38
C ARG A 111 -9.01 9.73 9.83
N HIS A 112 -9.80 9.96 10.89
CA HIS A 112 -10.01 11.29 11.44
C HIS A 112 -8.73 11.94 11.99
N ALA A 113 -7.80 11.15 12.53
CA ALA A 113 -6.53 11.65 13.03
C ALA A 113 -5.58 12.12 11.92
N VAL A 114 -5.68 11.53 10.72
CA VAL A 114 -4.80 11.82 9.58
C VAL A 114 -5.42 12.86 8.63
N CYS A 115 -6.73 12.76 8.39
CA CYS A 115 -7.54 13.67 7.60
C CYS A 115 -8.67 14.24 8.47
N PRO A 116 -8.39 15.24 9.33
CA PRO A 116 -9.47 15.94 10.03
C PRO A 116 -10.39 16.65 9.01
N PRO A 117 -11.71 16.73 9.30
CA PRO A 117 -12.71 17.33 8.41
C PRO A 117 -12.54 18.84 8.21
#